data_AF-A0A953AMJ1-F1
#
_entry.id   AF-A0A953AMJ1-F1
#
_cell.length_a   1.000
_cell.length_b   1.000
_cell.length_c   1.000
_cell.angle_alpha   90.00
_cell.angle_beta   90.00
_cell.angle_gamma   90.00
#
_symmetry.space_group_name_H-M   'P 1'
#
loop_
_entity.id
_entity.type
_entity.pdbx_description
1 polymer ?
#
loop_
_entity_poly.entity_id
_entity_poly.type
_entity_poly.pdbx_seq_one_letter_code
_entity_poly.pdbx_strand_id
1 'polypeptide(L)'
;MLRFRIGSIPVEVRPTHLLLAALIGFEALPAARSSSSDLAAAGVVLGGVAVFVSILVHELGHALVARLYGFSPSIVIEMFGGHTTPNATRKLSWIEQVILSLAGPLAGLTLGIACWIGLAQVGPSNFLADLDNANREQAPLFAQMLAFLVLANGFWTVMNLMPVMPLDGGHIAHTIFTRIFGQKGLVVSQGLSLVVCAALTAWGVATGSVLLAFLFGLFAFQAVRVLSAYFKSTEAQKNAPPPHPADLAFAQSAALFGQSQYPEAREVAEKALDAWPAPPPQARERLHHLLGWIAIKEGRGEEALRHFSQLGGQGPEPQALAAAWSLVDEDEKALPLWELAHRTTGDATVANEWAATLIRLGRVPEARQIPGVNLEEAWRIAAHILYLRADFDAAARVGAQAVEQFPSAELAYNAACAFSRAGRLEEAQRMLDRAASLGFKDVTHAESDADLAALRQTAGFHDWLRRMQHSARP
;
A
#
# COMPACT_ATOMS: atom_id res chain seq x y z
N MET A 1 12.42 -14.87 18.86
CA MET A 1 11.25 -14.77 17.95
C MET A 1 11.40 -15.83 16.89
N LEU A 2 10.36 -16.60 16.59
CA LEU A 2 10.44 -17.71 15.64
C LEU A 2 9.83 -17.27 14.30
N ARG A 3 10.57 -17.41 13.20
CA ARG A 3 10.13 -17.03 11.86
C ARG A 3 10.23 -18.23 10.93
N PHE A 4 9.17 -18.50 10.20
CA PHE A 4 9.13 -19.55 9.18
C PHE A 4 8.16 -19.17 8.06
N ARG A 5 8.09 -19.99 7.01
CA ARG A 5 7.18 -19.75 5.87
C ARG A 5 6.30 -20.96 5.65
N ILE A 6 5.02 -20.73 5.37
CA ILE A 6 4.08 -21.74 4.89
C ILE A 6 3.80 -21.41 3.42
N GLY A 7 4.46 -22.12 2.51
CA GLY A 7 4.51 -21.74 1.10
C GLY A 7 5.11 -20.34 0.93
N SER A 8 4.36 -19.41 0.35
CA SER A 8 4.81 -18.02 0.20
C SER A 8 4.50 -17.13 1.41
N ILE A 9 3.72 -17.60 2.38
CA ILE A 9 3.19 -16.80 3.50
C ILE A 9 4.24 -16.78 4.63
N PRO A 10 4.82 -15.62 4.98
CA PRO A 10 5.68 -15.50 6.15
C PRO A 10 4.84 -15.56 7.44
N VAL A 11 5.31 -16.35 8.41
CA VAL A 11 4.72 -16.50 9.75
C VAL A 11 5.75 -16.11 10.81
N GLU A 12 5.38 -15.19 11.69
CA GLU A 12 6.17 -14.75 12.82
C GLU A 12 5.47 -15.11 14.13
N VAL A 13 6.17 -15.81 15.03
CA VAL A 13 5.64 -16.20 16.35
C VAL A 13 6.42 -15.48 17.43
N ARG A 14 5.69 -14.69 18.23
CA ARG A 14 6.26 -13.94 19.35
C ARG A 14 6.41 -14.85 20.58
N PRO A 15 7.48 -14.69 21.39
CA PRO A 15 7.68 -15.51 22.59
C PRO A 15 6.52 -15.45 23.59
N THR A 16 5.81 -14.32 23.65
CA THR A 16 4.62 -14.14 24.50
C THR A 16 3.52 -15.15 24.20
N HIS A 17 3.35 -15.53 22.93
CA HIS A 17 2.38 -16.54 22.54
C HIS A 17 2.78 -17.93 23.04
N LEU A 18 4.05 -18.30 22.94
CA LEU A 18 4.53 -19.61 23.38
C LEU A 18 4.32 -19.82 24.89
N LEU A 19 4.53 -18.77 25.69
CA LEU A 19 4.27 -18.80 27.13
C LEU A 19 2.79 -18.98 27.44
N LEU A 20 1.91 -18.23 26.76
CA LEU A 20 0.47 -18.35 26.97
C LEU A 20 -0.04 -19.72 26.49
N ALA A 21 0.42 -20.20 25.35
CA ALA A 21 0.06 -21.50 24.81
C ALA A 21 0.45 -22.63 25.77
N ALA A 22 1.63 -22.56 26.38
CA ALA A 22 2.06 -23.52 27.41
C ALA A 22 1.16 -23.44 28.67
N LEU A 23 0.80 -22.24 29.12
CA LEU A 23 -0.10 -22.05 30.27
C LEU A 23 -1.50 -22.61 29.99
N ILE A 24 -2.09 -22.29 28.83
CA ILE A 24 -3.38 -22.84 28.41
C ILE A 24 -3.27 -24.35 28.25
N GLY A 25 -2.18 -24.86 27.67
CA GLY A 25 -1.93 -26.29 27.51
C GLY A 25 -1.87 -27.03 28.85
N PHE A 26 -1.24 -26.44 29.86
CA PHE A 26 -1.21 -26.95 31.23
C PHE A 26 -2.61 -27.04 31.86
N GLU A 27 -3.46 -26.04 31.60
CA GLU A 27 -4.83 -26.02 32.11
C GLU A 27 -5.78 -26.94 31.32
N ALA A 28 -5.50 -27.17 30.05
CA ALA A 28 -6.42 -27.79 29.10
C ALA A 28 -6.32 -29.32 29.02
N LEU A 29 -5.12 -29.88 29.17
CA LEU A 29 -4.90 -31.32 29.05
C LEU A 29 -4.71 -31.93 30.46
N PRO A 30 -5.57 -32.86 30.89
CA PRO A 30 -5.39 -33.52 32.18
C PRO A 30 -4.02 -34.17 32.37
N ALA A 31 -3.46 -34.74 31.29
CA ALA A 31 -2.11 -35.29 31.29
C ALA A 31 -1.02 -34.30 31.78
N ALA A 32 -1.20 -33.00 31.54
CA ALA A 32 -0.26 -31.95 31.96
C ALA A 32 -0.18 -31.78 33.49
N ARG A 33 -1.19 -32.26 34.22
CA ARG A 33 -1.26 -32.24 35.69
C ARG A 33 -1.02 -33.63 36.30
N SER A 34 -0.55 -34.58 35.51
CA SER A 34 -0.24 -35.94 35.99
C SER A 34 0.94 -35.94 36.98
N SER A 35 0.98 -36.93 37.86
CA SER A 35 2.07 -37.10 38.84
C SER A 35 3.38 -37.55 38.21
N SER A 36 3.34 -38.17 37.03
CA SER A 36 4.52 -38.55 36.26
C SER A 36 5.10 -37.35 35.50
N SER A 37 6.37 -37.02 35.76
CA SER A 37 7.07 -35.90 35.13
C SER A 37 7.02 -35.91 33.61
N ASP A 38 7.19 -37.10 33.01
CA ASP A 38 7.30 -37.24 31.56
C ASP A 38 5.95 -37.02 30.86
N LEU A 39 4.87 -37.55 31.45
CA LEU A 39 3.51 -37.35 30.92
C LEU A 39 3.03 -35.92 31.15
N ALA A 40 3.39 -35.31 32.28
CA ALA A 40 3.11 -33.90 32.56
C ALA A 40 3.80 -33.00 31.53
N ALA A 41 5.10 -33.22 31.27
CA ALA A 41 5.83 -32.50 30.23
C ALA A 41 5.21 -32.70 28.85
N ALA A 42 4.87 -33.94 28.48
CA ALA A 42 4.20 -34.24 27.22
C ALA A 42 2.84 -33.53 27.09
N GLY A 43 2.05 -33.51 28.16
CA GLY A 43 0.76 -32.83 28.22
C GLY A 43 0.88 -31.31 28.00
N VAL A 44 1.83 -30.65 28.66
CA VAL A 44 2.08 -29.21 28.48
C VAL A 44 2.51 -28.91 27.04
N VAL A 45 3.45 -29.68 26.50
CA VAL A 45 3.96 -29.49 25.14
C VAL A 45 2.86 -29.70 24.11
N LEU A 46 2.12 -30.81 24.17
CA LEU A 46 1.06 -31.11 23.22
C LEU A 46 -0.12 -30.15 23.35
N GLY A 47 -0.47 -29.72 24.57
CA GLY A 47 -1.49 -28.71 24.80
C GLY A 47 -1.10 -27.37 24.18
N GLY A 48 0.15 -26.93 24.38
CA GLY A 48 0.67 -25.72 23.76
C GLY A 48 0.72 -25.81 22.23
N VAL A 49 1.12 -26.96 21.68
CA VAL A 49 1.06 -27.23 20.24
C VAL A 49 -0.38 -27.15 19.74
N ALA A 50 -1.35 -27.73 20.44
CA ALA A 50 -2.75 -27.69 20.06
C ALA A 50 -3.31 -26.26 20.02
N VAL A 51 -2.99 -25.42 21.02
CA VAL A 51 -3.35 -23.98 21.02
C VAL A 51 -2.74 -23.28 19.82
N PHE A 52 -1.44 -23.50 19.58
CA PHE A 52 -0.72 -22.89 18.46
C PHE A 52 -1.32 -23.30 17.11
N VAL A 53 -1.60 -24.59 16.90
CA VAL A 53 -2.21 -25.10 15.67
C VAL A 53 -3.61 -24.51 15.46
N SER A 54 -4.42 -24.40 16.52
CA SER A 54 -5.76 -23.81 16.42
C SER A 54 -5.71 -22.36 15.92
N ILE A 55 -4.86 -21.52 16.53
CA ILE A 55 -4.69 -20.12 16.12
C ILE A 55 -4.06 -20.03 14.73
N LEU A 56 -3.03 -20.82 14.45
CA LEU A 56 -2.37 -20.82 13.13
C LEU A 56 -3.35 -21.19 12.01
N VAL A 57 -4.20 -22.20 12.20
CA VAL A 57 -5.19 -22.60 11.18
C VAL A 57 -6.25 -21.53 10.98
N HIS A 58 -6.67 -20.85 12.04
CA HIS A 58 -7.55 -19.69 11.94
C HIS A 58 -6.90 -18.58 11.09
N GLU A 59 -5.68 -18.16 11.41
CA GLU A 59 -4.95 -17.13 10.64
C GLU A 59 -4.70 -17.55 9.18
N LEU A 60 -4.40 -18.82 8.95
CA LEU A 60 -4.24 -19.37 7.60
C LEU A 60 -5.53 -19.28 6.80
N GLY A 61 -6.70 -19.34 7.43
CA GLY A 61 -7.99 -19.08 6.77
C GLY A 61 -8.03 -17.69 6.13
N HIS A 62 -7.72 -16.65 6.89
CA HIS A 62 -7.61 -15.27 6.37
C HIS A 62 -6.54 -15.16 5.29
N ALA A 63 -5.36 -15.72 5.54
CA ALA A 63 -4.25 -15.63 4.59
C ALA A 63 -4.57 -16.34 3.26
N LEU A 64 -5.26 -17.48 3.29
CA LEU A 64 -5.65 -18.19 2.08
C LEU A 64 -6.63 -17.36 1.24
N VAL A 65 -7.65 -16.77 1.86
CA VAL A 65 -8.59 -15.89 1.14
C VAL A 65 -7.90 -14.63 0.61
N ALA A 66 -7.01 -14.01 1.39
CA ALA A 66 -6.20 -12.88 0.92
C ALA A 66 -5.35 -13.25 -0.30
N ARG A 67 -4.79 -14.47 -0.34
CA ARG A 67 -4.06 -14.98 -1.51
C ARG A 67 -4.96 -15.24 -2.71
N LEU A 68 -6.18 -15.75 -2.50
CA LEU A 68 -7.16 -15.91 -3.59
C LEU A 68 -7.55 -14.56 -4.21
N TYR A 69 -7.48 -13.48 -3.45
CA TYR A 69 -7.65 -12.11 -3.96
C TYR A 69 -6.40 -11.51 -4.63
N GLY A 70 -5.31 -12.27 -4.72
CA GLY A 70 -4.06 -11.85 -5.35
C GLY A 70 -3.11 -11.07 -4.44
N PHE A 71 -3.36 -11.03 -3.13
CA PHE A 71 -2.50 -10.32 -2.18
C PHE A 71 -1.39 -11.21 -1.59
N SER A 72 -0.42 -10.57 -0.94
CA SER A 72 0.74 -11.22 -0.32
C SER A 72 0.65 -11.12 1.21
N PRO A 73 -0.18 -11.94 1.88
CA PRO A 73 -0.45 -11.79 3.31
C PRO A 73 0.74 -12.21 4.18
N SER A 74 0.79 -11.67 5.38
CA SER A 74 1.75 -12.03 6.44
C SER A 74 1.03 -12.29 7.75
N ILE A 75 1.46 -13.31 8.49
CA ILE A 75 0.85 -13.72 9.76
C ILE A 75 1.79 -13.41 10.92
N VAL A 76 1.27 -12.76 11.95
CA VAL A 76 1.97 -12.57 13.23
C VAL A 76 1.14 -13.18 14.34
N ILE A 77 1.70 -14.11 15.09
CA ILE A 77 1.05 -14.77 16.22
C ILE A 77 1.61 -14.18 17.52
N GLU A 78 0.73 -13.63 18.36
CA GLU A 78 1.09 -12.93 19.59
C GLU A 78 0.07 -13.13 20.72
N MET A 79 0.57 -13.23 21.95
CA MET A 79 -0.22 -13.36 23.20
C MET A 79 -1.52 -14.15 23.01
N PHE A 80 -2.67 -13.48 22.94
CA PHE A 80 -4.02 -14.06 22.91
C PHE A 80 -4.49 -14.58 21.54
N GLY A 81 -3.73 -14.41 20.45
CA GLY A 81 -4.19 -14.80 19.12
C GLY A 81 -3.16 -14.62 18.01
N GLY A 82 -3.66 -14.36 16.81
CA GLY A 82 -2.86 -13.95 15.67
C GLY A 82 -3.46 -12.74 14.98
N HIS A 83 -2.68 -12.15 14.10
CA HIS A 83 -3.14 -11.13 13.18
C HIS A 83 -2.57 -11.39 11.79
N THR A 84 -3.46 -11.55 10.84
CA THR A 84 -3.13 -11.66 9.43
C THR A 84 -3.29 -10.31 8.75
N THR A 85 -2.18 -9.77 8.24
CA THR A 85 -2.20 -8.57 7.41
C THR A 85 -2.29 -8.98 5.94
N PRO A 86 -3.34 -8.57 5.19
CA PRO A 86 -3.50 -8.97 3.79
C PRO A 86 -2.44 -8.39 2.85
N ASN A 87 -1.82 -7.25 3.21
CA ASN A 87 -0.97 -6.43 2.34
C ASN A 87 -1.66 -6.10 1.02
N ALA A 88 -2.87 -5.56 1.12
CA ALA A 88 -3.72 -5.28 -0.03
C ALA A 88 -3.16 -4.13 -0.88
N THR A 89 -2.95 -4.40 -2.17
CA THR A 89 -2.49 -3.41 -3.17
C THR A 89 -3.63 -2.58 -3.74
N ARG A 90 -4.88 -2.95 -3.44
CA ARG A 90 -6.09 -2.21 -3.80
C ARG A 90 -7.10 -2.21 -2.65
N LYS A 91 -8.09 -1.32 -2.72
CA LYS A 91 -9.22 -1.35 -1.79
C LYS A 91 -10.05 -2.62 -1.98
N LEU A 92 -10.36 -3.29 -0.88
CA LEU A 92 -11.26 -4.45 -0.83
C LEU A 92 -12.72 -3.98 -0.93
N SER A 93 -13.51 -4.65 -1.78
CA SER A 93 -14.97 -4.48 -1.79
C SER A 93 -15.59 -4.93 -0.47
N TRP A 94 -16.81 -4.47 -0.18
CA TRP A 94 -17.47 -4.82 1.08
C TRP A 94 -17.72 -6.34 1.22
N ILE A 95 -17.99 -7.03 0.12
CA ILE A 95 -18.16 -8.50 0.11
C ILE A 95 -16.83 -9.19 0.41
N GLU A 96 -15.74 -8.73 -0.22
CA GLU A 96 -14.40 -9.28 0.02
C GLU A 96 -13.96 -9.11 1.46
N GLN A 97 -14.30 -7.99 2.10
CA GLN A 97 -14.02 -7.77 3.53
C GLN A 97 -14.79 -8.75 4.43
N VAL A 98 -16.06 -9.01 4.12
CA VAL A 98 -16.90 -9.96 4.88
C VAL A 98 -16.40 -11.39 4.71
N ILE A 99 -16.11 -11.81 3.48
CA ILE A 99 -15.58 -13.16 3.20
C ILE A 99 -14.20 -13.34 3.86
N LEU A 100 -13.32 -12.34 3.75
CA LEU A 100 -12.02 -12.36 4.40
C LEU A 100 -12.14 -12.52 5.92
N SER A 101 -13.05 -11.77 6.57
CA SER A 101 -13.26 -11.85 8.02
C SER A 101 -13.91 -13.19 8.43
N LEU A 102 -14.78 -13.77 7.62
CA LEU A 102 -15.36 -15.10 7.88
C LEU A 102 -14.36 -16.25 7.72
N ALA A 103 -13.29 -16.04 6.94
CA ALA A 103 -12.37 -17.10 6.56
C ALA A 103 -11.68 -17.77 7.76
N GLY A 104 -11.23 -16.99 8.75
CA GLY A 104 -10.56 -17.52 9.94
C GLY A 104 -11.48 -18.36 10.83
N PRO A 105 -12.65 -17.83 11.26
CA PRO A 105 -13.61 -18.58 12.07
C PRO A 105 -14.07 -19.88 11.39
N LEU A 106 -14.27 -19.87 10.06
CA LEU A 106 -14.64 -21.06 9.29
C LEU A 106 -13.50 -22.07 9.18
N ALA A 107 -12.24 -21.62 9.05
CA ALA A 107 -11.07 -22.50 9.06
C ALA A 107 -10.90 -23.18 10.43
N GLY A 108 -11.02 -22.41 11.52
CA GLY A 108 -11.02 -22.94 12.88
C GLY A 108 -12.15 -23.96 13.10
N LEU A 109 -13.38 -23.62 12.70
CA LEU A 109 -14.53 -24.53 12.81
C LEU A 109 -14.30 -25.84 12.03
N THR A 110 -13.74 -25.74 10.83
CA THR A 110 -13.42 -26.91 9.99
C THR A 110 -12.39 -27.81 10.69
N LEU A 111 -11.36 -27.23 11.32
CA LEU A 111 -10.41 -27.98 12.13
C LEU A 111 -11.10 -28.66 13.32
N GLY A 112 -11.98 -27.95 14.03
CA GLY A 112 -12.75 -28.51 15.13
C GLY A 112 -13.60 -29.71 14.69
N ILE A 113 -14.31 -29.61 13.56
CA ILE A 113 -15.11 -30.70 13.00
C ILE A 113 -14.23 -31.89 12.61
N ALA A 114 -13.06 -31.66 12.00
CA ALA A 114 -12.12 -32.73 11.64
C ALA A 114 -11.60 -33.46 12.89
N CYS A 115 -11.25 -32.72 13.95
CA CYS A 115 -10.83 -33.31 15.22
C CYS A 115 -11.97 -34.08 15.91
N TRP A 116 -13.21 -33.62 15.77
CA TRP A 116 -14.39 -34.31 16.29
C TRP A 116 -14.62 -35.64 15.60
N ILE A 117 -14.54 -35.68 14.27
CA ILE A 117 -14.63 -36.93 13.50
C ILE A 117 -13.50 -37.89 13.91
N GLY A 118 -12.28 -37.38 14.07
CA GLY A 118 -11.14 -38.17 14.54
C GLY A 118 -11.35 -38.73 15.95
N LEU A 119 -11.89 -37.92 16.86
CA LEU A 119 -12.19 -38.34 18.24
C LEU A 119 -13.20 -39.49 18.27
N ALA A 120 -14.23 -39.44 17.43
CA ALA A 120 -15.23 -40.50 17.31
C ALA A 120 -14.66 -41.86 16.84
N GLN A 121 -13.44 -41.89 16.28
CA GLN A 121 -12.76 -43.14 15.89
C GLN A 121 -11.91 -43.75 17.02
N VAL A 122 -11.57 -42.97 18.05
CA VAL A 122 -10.62 -43.35 19.10
C VAL A 122 -11.18 -43.24 20.53
N GLY A 123 -12.29 -42.52 20.71
CA GLY A 123 -13.00 -42.35 21.98
C GLY A 123 -14.15 -43.34 22.16
N PRO A 124 -14.71 -43.43 23.39
CA PRO A 124 -16.02 -44.06 23.63
C PRO A 124 -17.08 -43.67 22.60
N SER A 125 -18.07 -44.54 22.36
CA SER A 125 -19.10 -44.32 21.33
C SER A 125 -20.07 -43.15 21.58
N ASN A 126 -19.86 -42.34 22.63
CA ASN A 126 -20.73 -41.22 23.00
C ASN A 126 -19.92 -39.92 23.17
N PHE A 127 -20.11 -38.99 22.23
CA PHE A 127 -19.45 -37.69 22.21
C PHE A 127 -19.58 -36.87 23.52
N LEU A 128 -20.75 -36.89 24.17
CA LEU A 128 -20.94 -36.16 25.43
C LEU A 128 -20.13 -36.78 26.57
N ALA A 129 -19.91 -38.10 26.52
CA ALA A 129 -19.03 -38.78 27.46
C ALA A 129 -17.55 -38.44 27.18
N ASP A 130 -17.16 -38.27 25.91
CA ASP A 130 -15.78 -37.92 25.53
C ASP A 130 -15.36 -36.50 25.93
N LEU A 131 -16.34 -35.59 26.05
CA LEU A 131 -16.11 -34.22 26.50
C LEU A 131 -16.15 -34.06 28.03
N ASP A 132 -16.64 -35.08 28.76
CA ASP A 132 -16.69 -35.07 30.22
C ASP A 132 -15.28 -35.14 30.83
N ASN A 133 -15.01 -34.28 31.81
CA ASN A 133 -13.67 -34.15 32.39
C ASN A 133 -13.19 -35.44 33.06
N ALA A 134 -14.08 -36.20 33.70
CA ALA A 134 -13.71 -37.44 34.38
C ALA A 134 -13.30 -38.55 33.39
N ASN A 135 -13.96 -38.62 32.23
CA ASN A 135 -13.59 -39.57 31.18
C ASN A 135 -12.31 -39.14 30.44
N ARG A 136 -12.08 -37.82 30.29
CA ARG A 136 -10.87 -37.29 29.64
C ARG A 136 -9.60 -37.58 30.43
N GLU A 137 -9.67 -37.63 31.77
CA GLU A 137 -8.52 -38.00 32.61
C GLU A 137 -8.02 -39.42 32.32
N GLN A 138 -8.91 -40.33 31.96
CA GLN A 138 -8.60 -41.73 31.70
C GLN A 138 -8.33 -42.02 30.21
N ALA A 139 -8.61 -41.06 29.33
CA ALA A 139 -8.45 -41.22 27.88
C ALA A 139 -6.96 -41.19 27.47
N PRO A 140 -6.57 -41.88 26.37
CA PRO A 140 -5.24 -41.74 25.79
C PRO A 140 -4.90 -40.28 25.46
N LEU A 141 -3.63 -39.90 25.62
CA LEU A 141 -3.16 -38.52 25.42
C LEU A 141 -3.59 -37.91 24.08
N PHE A 142 -3.58 -38.71 23.01
CA PHE A 142 -4.05 -38.28 21.69
C PHE A 142 -5.55 -37.93 21.67
N ALA A 143 -6.39 -38.72 22.32
CA ALA A 143 -7.83 -38.43 22.44
C ALA A 143 -8.08 -37.18 23.29
N GLN A 144 -7.29 -36.97 24.36
CA GLN A 144 -7.35 -35.74 25.16
C GLN A 144 -7.04 -34.49 24.32
N MET A 145 -6.04 -34.58 23.44
CA MET A 145 -5.65 -33.51 22.52
C MET A 145 -6.73 -33.21 21.48
N LEU A 146 -7.33 -34.25 20.87
CA LEU A 146 -8.43 -34.08 19.92
C LEU A 146 -9.65 -33.43 20.58
N ALA A 147 -10.06 -33.91 21.75
CA ALA A 147 -11.16 -33.32 22.52
C ALA A 147 -10.88 -31.84 22.86
N PHE A 148 -9.63 -31.50 23.21
CA PHE A 148 -9.26 -30.11 23.44
C PHE A 148 -9.35 -29.27 22.17
N LEU A 149 -8.84 -29.74 21.02
CA LEU A 149 -8.93 -29.03 19.75
C LEU A 149 -10.38 -28.80 19.31
N VAL A 150 -11.29 -29.74 19.55
CA VAL A 150 -12.73 -29.56 19.30
C VAL A 150 -13.28 -28.40 20.12
N LEU A 151 -13.06 -28.42 21.44
CA LEU A 151 -13.55 -27.38 22.34
C LEU A 151 -12.92 -26.02 22.07
N ALA A 152 -11.59 -25.99 21.87
CA ALA A 152 -10.85 -24.76 21.61
C ALA A 152 -11.32 -24.10 20.32
N ASN A 153 -11.37 -24.83 19.20
CA ASN A 153 -11.82 -24.25 17.94
C ASN A 153 -13.31 -23.86 17.97
N GLY A 154 -14.17 -24.64 18.62
CA GLY A 154 -15.57 -24.23 18.83
C GLY A 154 -15.68 -22.93 19.61
N PHE A 155 -14.95 -22.81 20.72
CA PHE A 155 -14.87 -21.60 21.53
C PHE A 155 -14.33 -20.42 20.71
N TRP A 156 -13.18 -20.56 20.06
CA TRP A 156 -12.57 -19.49 19.26
C TRP A 156 -13.45 -19.05 18.09
N THR A 157 -14.15 -19.97 17.42
CA THR A 157 -15.11 -19.62 16.36
C THR A 157 -16.27 -18.80 16.91
N VAL A 158 -16.91 -19.24 18.01
CA VAL A 158 -18.01 -18.48 18.62
C VAL A 158 -17.54 -17.10 19.05
N MET A 159 -16.38 -17.03 19.71
CA MET A 159 -15.81 -15.79 20.19
C MET A 159 -15.52 -14.83 19.04
N ASN A 160 -14.82 -15.31 18.00
CA ASN A 160 -14.46 -14.46 16.87
C ASN A 160 -15.67 -14.01 16.06
N LEU A 161 -16.77 -14.77 16.00
CA LEU A 161 -17.98 -14.36 15.30
C LEU A 161 -18.86 -13.36 16.09
N MET A 162 -18.50 -13.04 17.34
CA MET A 162 -19.23 -12.01 18.09
C MET A 162 -19.08 -10.64 17.43
N PRO A 163 -20.14 -9.79 17.43
CA PRO A 163 -20.12 -8.48 16.81
C PRO A 163 -19.39 -7.45 17.69
N VAL A 164 -18.13 -7.75 18.03
CA VAL A 164 -17.28 -6.99 18.93
C VAL A 164 -15.96 -6.69 18.24
N MET A 165 -15.55 -5.43 18.19
CA MET A 165 -14.21 -5.08 17.71
C MET A 165 -13.17 -5.40 18.80
N PRO A 166 -11.99 -5.95 18.47
CA PRO A 166 -11.41 -6.18 17.13
C PRO A 166 -11.63 -7.58 16.54
N LEU A 167 -12.65 -8.33 16.98
CA LEU A 167 -12.91 -9.70 16.50
C LEU A 167 -13.50 -9.68 15.07
N ASP A 168 -13.42 -10.82 14.38
CA ASP A 168 -13.89 -10.95 12.98
C ASP A 168 -15.36 -10.57 12.79
N GLY A 169 -16.23 -10.99 13.71
CA GLY A 169 -17.65 -10.66 13.75
C GLY A 169 -17.88 -9.16 13.95
N GLY A 170 -16.99 -8.50 14.69
CA GLY A 170 -16.94 -7.04 14.81
C GLY A 170 -16.62 -6.38 13.48
N HIS A 171 -15.62 -6.89 12.76
CA HIS A 171 -15.28 -6.42 11.41
C HIS A 171 -16.43 -6.62 10.42
N ILE A 172 -17.08 -7.78 10.44
CA ILE A 172 -18.28 -8.08 9.62
C ILE A 172 -19.41 -7.11 9.94
N ALA A 173 -19.76 -6.96 11.22
CA ALA A 173 -20.80 -6.04 11.66
C ALA A 173 -20.49 -4.60 11.24
N HIS A 174 -19.23 -4.18 11.40
CA HIS A 174 -18.77 -2.86 10.96
C HIS A 174 -18.92 -2.64 9.46
N THR A 175 -18.45 -3.57 8.62
CA THR A 175 -18.57 -3.49 7.16
C THR A 175 -20.04 -3.48 6.72
N ILE A 176 -20.90 -4.31 7.33
CA ILE A 176 -22.33 -4.34 6.99
C ILE A 176 -23.01 -3.03 7.39
N PHE A 177 -22.81 -2.57 8.63
CA PHE A 177 -23.47 -1.35 9.10
C PHE A 177 -22.99 -0.11 8.37
N THR A 178 -21.70 0.00 8.06
CA THR A 178 -21.19 1.12 7.25
C THR A 178 -21.72 1.07 5.82
N ARG A 179 -21.95 -0.12 5.26
CA ARG A 179 -22.58 -0.26 3.95
C ARG A 179 -24.04 0.19 3.92
N ILE A 180 -24.81 -0.12 4.98
CA ILE A 180 -26.24 0.18 5.08
C ILE A 180 -26.48 1.64 5.51
N PHE A 181 -25.75 2.12 6.52
CA PHE A 181 -26.00 3.42 7.16
C PHE A 181 -24.95 4.49 6.83
N GLY A 182 -23.98 4.20 5.96
CA GLY A 182 -22.89 5.10 5.63
C GLY A 182 -22.02 5.42 6.85
N GLN A 183 -21.70 6.72 7.03
CA GLN A 183 -20.88 7.19 8.16
C GLN A 183 -21.48 6.86 9.54
N LYS A 184 -22.82 6.80 9.65
CA LYS A 184 -23.50 6.42 10.90
C LYS A 184 -23.33 4.95 11.25
N GLY A 185 -22.96 4.11 10.28
CA GLY A 185 -22.73 2.68 10.50
C GLY A 185 -21.60 2.39 11.48
N LEU A 186 -20.59 3.27 11.54
CA LEU A 186 -19.54 3.21 12.57
C LEU A 186 -20.17 3.27 13.97
N VAL A 187 -21.05 4.24 14.22
CA VAL A 187 -21.70 4.42 15.53
C VAL A 187 -22.53 3.20 15.90
N VAL A 188 -23.31 2.67 14.96
CA VAL A 188 -24.14 1.47 15.19
C VAL A 188 -23.26 0.26 15.52
N SER A 189 -22.20 0.02 14.74
CA SER A 189 -21.28 -1.10 14.97
C SER A 189 -20.56 -1.03 16.32
N GLN A 190 -20.04 0.15 16.68
CA GLN A 190 -19.33 0.35 17.94
C GLN A 190 -20.29 0.35 19.15
N GLY A 191 -21.52 0.85 18.97
CA GLY A 191 -22.57 0.78 19.98
C GLY A 191 -22.97 -0.67 20.29
N LEU A 192 -23.16 -1.50 19.26
CA LEU A 192 -23.42 -2.93 19.43
C LEU A 192 -22.25 -3.62 20.14
N SER A 193 -21.01 -3.36 19.70
CA SER A 193 -19.80 -3.87 20.35
C SER A 193 -19.76 -3.49 21.82
N LEU A 194 -20.08 -2.25 22.18
CA LEU A 194 -20.07 -1.77 23.55
C LEU A 194 -21.09 -2.51 24.42
N VAL A 195 -22.32 -2.71 23.93
CA VAL A 195 -23.37 -3.44 24.65
C VAL A 195 -22.95 -4.89 24.92
N VAL A 196 -22.44 -5.58 23.90
CA VAL A 196 -21.99 -6.97 24.03
C VAL A 196 -20.79 -7.07 24.97
N CYS A 197 -19.80 -6.19 24.85
CA CYS A 197 -18.66 -6.15 25.77
C CYS A 197 -19.07 -5.88 27.21
N ALA A 198 -20.00 -4.94 27.46
CA ALA A 198 -20.48 -4.64 28.80
C ALA A 198 -21.18 -5.85 29.42
N ALA A 199 -22.01 -6.55 28.65
CA ALA A 199 -22.69 -7.77 29.10
C ALA A 199 -21.69 -8.89 29.44
N LEU A 200 -20.71 -9.14 28.57
CA LEU A 200 -19.68 -10.17 28.80
C LEU A 200 -18.73 -9.81 29.94
N THR A 201 -18.46 -8.52 30.15
CA THR A 201 -17.69 -8.04 31.30
C THR A 201 -18.43 -8.31 32.59
N ALA A 202 -19.73 -7.94 32.67
CA ALA A 202 -20.56 -8.19 33.83
C ALA A 202 -20.71 -9.70 34.12
N TRP A 203 -20.87 -10.51 33.07
CA TRP A 203 -20.88 -11.97 33.17
C TRP A 203 -19.55 -12.53 33.71
N GLY A 204 -18.42 -12.04 33.19
CA GLY A 204 -17.09 -12.41 33.67
C GLY A 204 -16.90 -12.11 35.16
N VAL A 205 -17.36 -10.95 35.62
CA VAL A 205 -17.35 -10.60 37.05
C VAL A 205 -18.25 -11.52 37.86
N ALA A 206 -19.49 -11.76 37.41
CA ALA A 206 -20.45 -12.60 38.11
C ALA A 206 -20.00 -14.06 38.26
N THR A 207 -19.25 -14.57 37.27
CA THR A 207 -18.70 -15.94 37.26
C THR A 207 -17.30 -16.04 37.85
N GLY A 208 -16.68 -14.93 38.26
CA GLY A 208 -15.31 -14.89 38.77
C GLY A 208 -14.23 -15.07 37.69
N SER A 209 -14.59 -15.05 36.41
CA SER A 209 -13.65 -15.12 35.28
C SER A 209 -12.97 -13.77 35.05
N VAL A 210 -11.87 -13.54 35.76
CA VAL A 210 -11.06 -12.32 35.67
C VAL A 210 -10.59 -12.07 34.23
N LEU A 211 -10.18 -13.12 33.50
CA LEU A 211 -9.72 -13.00 32.13
C LEU A 211 -10.82 -12.48 31.19
N LEU A 212 -12.03 -13.04 31.29
CA LEU A 212 -13.17 -12.64 30.45
C LEU A 212 -13.58 -11.19 30.78
N ALA A 213 -13.67 -10.86 32.06
CA ALA A 213 -13.99 -9.51 32.52
C ALA A 213 -12.96 -8.48 32.03
N PHE A 214 -11.67 -8.80 32.14
CA PHE A 214 -10.59 -7.92 31.71
C PHE A 214 -10.58 -7.72 30.19
N LEU A 215 -10.67 -8.81 29.41
CA LEU A 215 -10.60 -8.76 27.95
C LEU A 215 -11.75 -7.94 27.36
N PHE A 216 -12.99 -8.21 27.75
CA PHE A 216 -14.15 -7.46 27.24
C PHE A 216 -14.25 -6.06 27.84
N GLY A 217 -13.74 -5.84 29.05
CA GLY A 217 -13.60 -4.50 29.61
C GLY A 217 -12.66 -3.63 28.76
N LEU A 218 -11.54 -4.20 28.30
CA LEU A 218 -10.61 -3.53 27.39
C LEU A 218 -11.26 -3.21 26.03
N PHE A 219 -12.00 -4.16 25.45
CA PHE A 219 -12.71 -3.93 24.18
C PHE A 219 -13.84 -2.90 24.32
N ALA A 220 -14.59 -2.90 25.43
CA ALA A 220 -15.57 -1.85 25.73
C ALA A 220 -14.91 -0.48 25.79
N PHE A 221 -13.77 -0.36 26.49
CA PHE A 221 -13.02 0.89 26.57
C PHE A 221 -12.55 1.37 25.19
N GLN A 222 -12.08 0.45 24.33
CA GLN A 222 -11.69 0.77 22.96
C GLN A 222 -12.89 1.29 22.13
N ALA A 223 -14.06 0.65 22.22
CA ALA A 223 -15.28 1.10 21.55
C ALA A 223 -15.69 2.51 22.02
N VAL A 224 -15.63 2.80 23.33
CA VAL A 224 -15.90 4.14 23.89
C VAL A 224 -14.93 5.17 23.33
N ARG A 225 -13.64 4.85 23.20
CA ARG A 225 -12.65 5.77 22.62
C ARG A 225 -12.95 6.10 21.17
N VAL A 226 -13.30 5.11 20.36
CA VAL A 226 -13.65 5.30 18.94
C VAL A 226 -14.91 6.16 18.80
N LEU A 227 -15.96 5.86 19.56
CA LEU A 227 -17.19 6.66 19.58
C LEU A 227 -16.92 8.10 20.03
N SER A 228 -16.15 8.27 21.11
CA SER A 228 -15.78 9.60 21.63
C SER A 228 -15.03 10.43 20.60
N ALA A 229 -14.11 9.81 19.85
CA ALA A 229 -13.38 10.48 18.78
C ALA A 229 -14.31 10.90 17.63
N TYR A 230 -15.23 10.03 17.21
CA TYR A 230 -16.20 10.32 16.17
C TYR A 230 -17.14 11.48 16.54
N PHE A 231 -17.64 11.53 17.77
CA PHE A 231 -18.51 12.62 18.19
C PHE A 231 -17.76 13.94 18.30
N LYS A 232 -16.54 13.94 18.86
CA LYS A 232 -15.68 15.12 18.90
C LYS A 232 -15.38 15.67 17.50
N SER A 233 -15.06 14.81 16.53
CA SER A 233 -14.79 15.23 15.16
C SER A 233 -16.05 15.77 14.47
N THR A 234 -17.21 15.13 14.69
CA THR A 234 -18.48 15.57 14.11
C THR A 234 -18.90 16.93 14.68
N GLU A 235 -18.72 17.14 15.98
CA GLU A 235 -19.03 18.41 16.63
C GLU A 235 -18.06 19.52 16.19
N ALA A 236 -16.76 19.22 16.10
CA ALA A 236 -15.77 20.13 15.55
C ALA A 236 -16.09 20.52 14.09
N GLN A 237 -16.56 19.58 13.28
CA GLN A 237 -16.94 19.84 11.88
C GLN A 237 -18.22 20.66 11.76
N LYS A 238 -19.22 20.43 12.61
CA LYS A 238 -20.46 21.25 12.64
C LYS A 238 -20.19 22.70 13.07
N ASN A 239 -19.23 22.89 13.96
CA ASN A 239 -18.87 24.20 14.49
C ASN A 239 -17.74 24.86 13.67
N ALA A 240 -17.24 24.21 12.61
CA ALA A 240 -16.23 24.78 11.74
C ALA A 240 -16.86 25.89 10.88
N PRO A 241 -16.19 27.04 10.70
CA PRO A 241 -16.60 28.02 9.72
C PRO A 241 -16.64 27.39 8.31
N PRO A 242 -17.48 27.88 7.39
CA PRO A 242 -17.49 27.40 6.02
C PRO A 242 -16.06 27.45 5.43
N PRO A 243 -15.67 26.47 4.59
CA PRO A 243 -14.33 26.41 4.02
C PRO A 243 -14.03 27.72 3.29
N HIS A 244 -12.83 28.25 3.48
CA HIS A 244 -12.42 29.47 2.81
C HIS A 244 -12.48 29.24 1.29
N PRO A 245 -12.89 30.22 0.46
CA PRO A 245 -12.89 30.07 -1.00
C PRO A 245 -11.56 29.56 -1.57
N ALA A 246 -10.45 29.95 -0.94
CA ALA A 246 -9.11 29.48 -1.28
C ALA A 246 -8.91 27.96 -1.06
N ASP A 247 -9.51 27.38 -0.02
CA ASP A 247 -9.43 25.93 0.23
C ASP A 247 -10.21 25.13 -0.83
N LEU A 248 -11.36 25.67 -1.26
CA LEU A 248 -12.15 25.10 -2.35
C LEU A 248 -11.40 25.18 -3.68
N ALA A 249 -10.78 26.32 -3.98
CA ALA A 249 -9.99 26.51 -5.18
C ALA A 249 -8.73 25.63 -5.18
N PHE A 250 -8.06 25.45 -4.04
CA PHE A 250 -6.97 24.49 -3.90
C PHE A 250 -7.45 23.07 -4.22
N ALA A 251 -8.57 22.62 -3.67
CA ALA A 251 -9.12 21.29 -3.94
C ALA A 251 -9.45 21.09 -5.43
N GLN A 252 -10.03 22.11 -6.08
CA GLN A 252 -10.32 22.10 -7.51
C GLN A 252 -9.02 22.05 -8.34
N SER A 253 -8.05 22.90 -8.04
CA SER A 253 -6.75 22.94 -8.73
C SER A 253 -6.00 21.61 -8.58
N ALA A 254 -5.99 21.02 -7.38
CA ALA A 254 -5.38 19.72 -7.13
C ALA A 254 -6.05 18.58 -7.92
N ALA A 255 -7.38 18.64 -8.09
CA ALA A 255 -8.11 17.69 -8.91
C ALA A 255 -7.78 17.82 -10.41
N LEU A 256 -7.60 19.05 -10.91
CA LEU A 256 -7.16 19.31 -12.28
C LEU A 256 -5.71 18.85 -12.50
N PHE A 257 -4.82 19.11 -11.54
CA PHE A 257 -3.44 18.62 -11.56
C PHE A 257 -3.38 17.08 -11.66
N GLY A 258 -4.20 16.37 -10.87
CA GLY A 258 -4.30 14.91 -10.93
C GLY A 258 -4.82 14.37 -12.27
N GLN A 259 -5.53 15.21 -13.05
CA GLN A 259 -5.99 14.90 -14.41
C GLN A 259 -5.01 15.36 -15.50
N SER A 260 -3.80 15.80 -15.12
CA SER A 260 -2.78 16.38 -16.02
C SER A 260 -3.23 17.63 -16.78
N GLN A 261 -4.24 18.35 -16.28
CA GLN A 261 -4.73 19.62 -16.82
C GLN A 261 -3.99 20.79 -16.15
N TYR A 262 -2.68 20.88 -16.43
CA TYR A 262 -1.79 21.82 -15.73
C TYR A 262 -2.12 23.30 -15.97
N PRO A 263 -2.44 23.77 -17.19
CA PRO A 263 -2.77 25.17 -17.42
C PRO A 263 -4.02 25.61 -16.66
N GLU A 264 -5.08 24.79 -16.64
CA GLU A 264 -6.31 25.07 -15.92
C GLU A 264 -6.11 24.99 -14.40
N ALA A 265 -5.33 24.00 -13.93
CA ALA A 265 -4.96 23.89 -12.52
C ALA A 265 -4.23 25.15 -12.03
N ARG A 266 -3.28 25.66 -12.83
CA ARG A 266 -2.54 26.89 -12.56
C ARG A 266 -3.47 28.09 -12.48
N GLU A 267 -4.33 28.28 -13.48
CA GLU A 267 -5.26 29.42 -13.54
C GLU A 267 -6.16 29.47 -12.30
N VAL A 268 -6.68 28.32 -11.85
CA VAL A 268 -7.50 28.23 -10.63
C VAL A 268 -6.70 28.60 -9.38
N ALA A 269 -5.47 28.11 -9.25
CA ALA A 269 -4.64 28.37 -8.07
C ALA A 269 -4.13 29.82 -8.01
N GLU A 270 -3.71 30.39 -9.13
CA GLU A 270 -3.28 31.80 -9.24
C GLU A 270 -4.43 32.75 -8.89
N LYS A 271 -5.63 32.53 -9.47
CA LYS A 271 -6.83 33.31 -9.12
C LYS A 271 -7.17 33.23 -7.63
N ALA A 272 -6.95 32.10 -6.99
CA ALA A 272 -7.19 31.93 -5.56
C ALA A 272 -6.16 32.65 -4.68
N LEU A 273 -4.91 32.75 -5.14
CA LEU A 273 -3.87 33.52 -4.46
C LEU A 273 -4.14 35.02 -4.48
N ASP A 274 -4.67 35.50 -5.61
CA ASP A 274 -4.98 36.92 -5.83
C ASP A 274 -6.39 37.33 -5.36
N ALA A 275 -7.17 36.40 -4.83
CA ALA A 275 -8.54 36.65 -4.39
C ALA A 275 -8.63 37.60 -3.18
N TRP A 276 -9.71 38.38 -3.12
CA TRP A 276 -10.09 39.16 -1.94
C TRP A 276 -11.33 38.54 -1.25
N PRO A 277 -11.31 38.31 0.08
CA PRO A 277 -10.19 38.54 0.99
C PRO A 277 -9.02 37.58 0.73
N ALA A 278 -7.81 38.02 1.07
CA ALA A 278 -6.59 37.25 0.86
C ALA A 278 -6.67 35.86 1.53
N PRO A 279 -6.10 34.81 0.90
CA PRO A 279 -6.12 33.47 1.46
C PRO A 279 -5.42 33.43 2.83
N PRO A 280 -5.95 32.64 3.80
CA PRO A 280 -5.26 32.36 5.05
C PRO A 280 -3.85 31.81 4.81
N PRO A 281 -2.87 32.06 5.70
CA PRO A 281 -1.49 31.63 5.51
C PRO A 281 -1.33 30.15 5.12
N GLN A 282 -2.09 29.25 5.76
CA GLN A 282 -2.05 27.81 5.45
C GLN A 282 -2.60 27.49 4.04
N ALA A 283 -3.67 28.16 3.61
CA ALA A 283 -4.22 27.97 2.26
C ALA A 283 -3.27 28.54 1.20
N ARG A 284 -2.67 29.70 1.49
CA ARG A 284 -1.66 30.34 0.63
C ARG A 284 -0.43 29.46 0.43
N GLU A 285 0.07 28.85 1.49
CA GLU A 285 1.21 27.92 1.44
C GLU A 285 0.89 26.69 0.58
N ARG A 286 -0.28 26.08 0.75
CA ARG A 286 -0.74 24.95 -0.08
C ARG A 286 -0.86 25.32 -1.56
N LEU A 287 -1.39 26.51 -1.86
CA LEU A 287 -1.50 27.00 -3.24
C LEU A 287 -0.11 27.20 -3.88
N HIS A 288 0.83 27.82 -3.17
CA HIS A 288 2.21 27.95 -3.66
C HIS A 288 2.89 26.59 -3.85
N HIS A 289 2.72 25.65 -2.92
CA HIS A 289 3.28 24.30 -3.07
C HIS A 289 2.77 23.60 -4.33
N LEU A 290 1.45 23.64 -4.56
CA LEU A 290 0.83 23.06 -5.75
C LEU A 290 1.28 23.76 -7.04
N LEU A 291 1.35 25.09 -7.05
CA LEU A 291 1.85 25.85 -8.19
C LEU A 291 3.31 25.55 -8.51
N GLY A 292 4.14 25.29 -7.50
CA GLY A 292 5.52 24.84 -7.72
C GLY A 292 5.58 23.51 -8.48
N TRP A 293 4.75 22.54 -8.12
CA TRP A 293 4.64 21.27 -8.85
C TRP A 293 4.05 21.43 -10.25
N ILE A 294 3.02 22.26 -10.41
CA ILE A 294 2.46 22.60 -11.73
C ILE A 294 3.56 23.20 -12.63
N ALA A 295 4.32 24.17 -12.11
CA ALA A 295 5.41 24.80 -12.84
C ALA A 295 6.50 23.79 -13.26
N ILE A 296 6.87 22.83 -12.40
CA ILE A 296 7.79 21.73 -12.77
C ILE A 296 7.22 20.93 -13.95
N LYS A 297 5.94 20.53 -13.88
CA LYS A 297 5.30 19.72 -14.93
C LYS A 297 5.19 20.45 -16.27
N GLU A 298 5.12 21.78 -16.24
CA GLU A 298 5.12 22.62 -17.43
C GLU A 298 6.53 23.06 -17.86
N GLY A 299 7.60 22.54 -17.23
CA GLY A 299 8.99 22.86 -17.57
C GLY A 299 9.47 24.24 -17.12
N ARG A 300 8.73 24.93 -16.24
CA ARG A 300 9.02 26.29 -15.77
C ARG A 300 9.75 26.29 -14.44
N GLY A 301 11.02 25.89 -14.46
CA GLY A 301 11.86 25.73 -13.26
C GLY A 301 12.00 26.98 -12.39
N GLU A 302 12.22 28.16 -12.99
CA GLU A 302 12.36 29.42 -12.23
C GLU A 302 11.08 29.79 -11.47
N GLU A 303 9.93 29.55 -12.08
CA GLU A 303 8.63 29.77 -11.44
C GLU A 303 8.39 28.79 -10.29
N ALA A 304 8.77 27.53 -10.48
CA ALA A 304 8.72 26.55 -9.41
C ALA A 304 9.55 26.99 -8.19
N LEU A 305 10.79 27.44 -8.41
CA LEU A 305 11.66 27.98 -7.36
C LEU A 305 11.04 29.20 -6.66
N ARG A 306 10.44 30.14 -7.42
CA ARG A 306 9.75 31.31 -6.86
C ARG A 306 8.56 30.92 -5.98
N HIS A 307 7.80 29.89 -6.35
CA HIS A 307 6.69 29.40 -5.54
C HIS A 307 7.17 28.66 -4.29
N PHE A 308 8.18 27.80 -4.43
CA PHE A 308 8.75 27.10 -3.28
C PHE A 308 9.43 28.04 -2.29
N SER A 309 9.95 29.19 -2.73
CA SER A 309 10.49 30.21 -1.83
C SER A 309 9.42 30.89 -0.96
N GLN A 310 8.12 30.70 -1.24
CA GLN A 310 7.02 31.22 -0.42
C GLN A 310 6.60 30.25 0.69
N LEU A 311 7.14 29.03 0.71
CA LEU A 311 6.82 28.03 1.73
C LEU A 311 7.53 28.37 3.05
N GLY A 312 6.82 28.19 4.16
CA GLY A 312 7.36 28.45 5.49
C GLY A 312 8.04 27.21 6.08
N GLY A 313 8.33 27.27 7.39
CA GLY A 313 8.65 26.10 8.22
C GLY A 313 9.70 25.13 7.67
N GLN A 314 9.23 24.07 7.02
CA GLN A 314 10.03 22.94 6.52
C GLN A 314 10.45 23.07 5.04
N GLY A 315 9.91 24.06 4.31
CA GLY A 315 10.15 24.22 2.87
C GLY A 315 9.57 23.07 2.03
N PRO A 316 9.86 23.04 0.73
CA PRO A 316 9.47 21.92 -0.14
C PRO A 316 10.30 20.67 0.17
N GLU A 317 9.79 19.54 -0.28
CA GLU A 317 10.44 18.24 -0.24
C GLU A 317 11.70 18.25 -1.13
N PRO A 318 12.78 17.52 -0.77
CA PRO A 318 14.05 17.59 -1.50
C PRO A 318 13.92 17.32 -3.00
N GLN A 319 13.09 16.34 -3.39
CA GLN A 319 12.83 16.01 -4.80
C GLN A 319 12.14 17.14 -5.58
N ALA A 320 11.28 17.92 -4.96
CA ALA A 320 10.60 19.03 -5.62
C ALA A 320 11.62 20.12 -5.96
N LEU A 321 12.48 20.45 -5.00
CA LEU A 321 13.55 21.42 -5.18
C LEU A 321 14.61 20.93 -6.18
N ALA A 322 14.97 19.64 -6.13
CA ALA A 322 15.90 19.02 -7.06
C ALA A 322 15.40 19.05 -8.51
N ALA A 323 14.10 18.75 -8.73
CA ALA A 323 13.46 18.85 -10.04
C ALA A 323 13.46 20.28 -10.57
N ALA A 324 13.16 21.27 -9.71
CA ALA A 324 13.17 22.68 -10.10
C ALA A 324 14.58 23.18 -10.47
N TRP A 325 15.62 22.83 -9.69
CA TRP A 325 17.02 23.13 -10.03
C TRP A 325 17.46 22.43 -11.32
N SER A 326 17.01 21.20 -11.53
CA SER A 326 17.22 20.47 -12.77
C SER A 326 16.52 21.12 -13.97
N LEU A 327 15.59 22.04 -13.82
CA LEU A 327 14.99 22.74 -14.98
C LEU A 327 15.69 24.06 -15.32
N VAL A 328 16.57 24.56 -14.44
CA VAL A 328 17.26 25.86 -14.60
C VAL A 328 18.77 25.71 -14.77
N ASP A 329 19.21 24.57 -15.30
CA ASP A 329 20.63 24.27 -15.55
C ASP A 329 21.54 24.27 -14.32
N GLU A 330 20.98 23.95 -13.15
CA GLU A 330 21.69 23.92 -11.87
C GLU A 330 21.76 22.48 -11.33
N ASP A 331 22.19 21.55 -12.18
CA ASP A 331 22.24 20.12 -11.87
C ASP A 331 23.13 19.79 -10.65
N GLU A 332 24.20 20.57 -10.43
CA GLU A 332 25.07 20.44 -9.25
C GLU A 332 24.32 20.74 -7.93
N LYS A 333 23.35 21.66 -7.95
CA LYS A 333 22.48 21.93 -6.78
C LYS A 333 21.42 20.86 -6.60
N ALA A 334 20.94 20.27 -7.70
CA ALA A 334 19.94 19.21 -7.67
C ALA A 334 20.50 17.89 -7.11
N LEU A 335 21.76 17.57 -7.41
CA LEU A 335 22.37 16.28 -7.09
C LEU A 335 22.29 15.86 -5.60
N PRO A 336 22.73 16.68 -4.63
CA PRO A 336 22.65 16.29 -3.21
C PRO A 336 21.20 16.16 -2.72
N LEU A 337 20.26 16.88 -3.34
CA LEU A 337 18.84 16.80 -3.01
C LEU A 337 18.20 15.51 -3.53
N TRP A 338 18.58 15.07 -4.72
CA TRP A 338 18.17 13.78 -5.28
C TRP A 338 18.67 12.61 -4.43
N GLU A 339 19.93 12.64 -4.01
CA GLU A 339 20.49 11.63 -3.10
C GLU A 339 19.75 11.60 -1.75
N LEU A 340 19.45 12.77 -1.18
CA LEU A 340 18.67 12.89 0.06
C LEU A 340 17.25 12.33 -0.11
N ALA A 341 16.57 12.67 -1.22
CA ALA A 341 15.24 12.18 -1.53
C ALA A 341 15.24 10.64 -1.66
N HIS A 342 16.22 10.08 -2.36
CA HIS A 342 16.33 8.63 -2.57
C HIS A 342 16.57 7.89 -1.24
N ARG A 343 17.48 8.40 -0.38
CA ARG A 343 17.71 7.82 0.95
C ARG A 343 16.47 7.83 1.84
N THR A 344 15.62 8.84 1.70
CA THR A 344 14.43 9.02 2.55
C THR A 344 13.25 8.18 2.06
N THR A 345 13.09 8.06 0.74
CA THR A 345 11.88 7.45 0.13
C THR A 345 12.10 6.04 -0.38
N GLY A 346 13.31 5.72 -0.86
CA GLY A 346 13.58 4.50 -1.62
C GLY A 346 12.83 4.40 -2.96
N ASP A 347 12.26 5.50 -3.46
CA ASP A 347 11.44 5.51 -4.67
C ASP A 347 12.29 5.34 -5.94
N ALA A 348 11.85 4.48 -6.85
CA ALA A 348 12.54 4.20 -8.11
C ALA A 348 12.50 5.39 -9.09
N THR A 349 11.44 6.19 -9.07
CA THR A 349 11.32 7.43 -9.87
C THR A 349 12.39 8.42 -9.44
N VAL A 350 12.60 8.57 -8.14
CA VAL A 350 13.65 9.44 -7.57
C VAL A 350 15.04 8.93 -7.96
N ALA A 351 15.25 7.61 -7.97
CA ALA A 351 16.50 7.01 -8.44
C ALA A 351 16.77 7.32 -9.93
N ASN A 352 15.74 7.28 -10.77
CA ASN A 352 15.85 7.58 -12.20
C ASN A 352 16.16 9.07 -12.45
N GLU A 353 15.50 9.98 -11.74
CA GLU A 353 15.79 11.42 -11.80
C GLU A 353 17.22 11.74 -11.31
N TRP A 354 17.65 11.09 -10.23
CA TRP A 354 19.02 11.22 -9.72
C TRP A 354 20.05 10.77 -10.76
N ALA A 355 19.85 9.59 -11.34
CA ALA A 355 20.69 9.06 -12.40
C ALA A 355 20.66 9.95 -13.65
N ALA A 356 19.51 10.52 -14.00
CA ALA A 356 19.36 11.46 -15.11
C ALA A 356 20.20 12.72 -14.90
N THR A 357 20.21 13.29 -13.69
CA THR A 357 21.09 14.41 -13.33
C THR A 357 22.57 14.04 -13.49
N LEU A 358 22.99 12.86 -13.03
CA LEU A 358 24.38 12.38 -13.22
C LEU A 358 24.73 12.20 -14.70
N ILE A 359 23.81 11.72 -15.53
CA ILE A 359 24.00 11.58 -16.97
C ILE A 359 24.23 12.95 -17.61
N ARG A 360 23.42 13.96 -17.27
CA ARG A 360 23.60 15.34 -17.78
C ARG A 360 24.95 15.94 -17.36
N LEU A 361 25.45 15.58 -16.18
CA LEU A 361 26.79 15.97 -15.69
C LEU A 361 27.94 15.13 -16.28
N GLY A 362 27.66 14.17 -17.18
CA GLY A 362 28.68 13.28 -17.76
C GLY A 362 29.18 12.18 -16.81
N ARG A 363 28.56 11.99 -15.65
CA ARG A 363 28.93 11.03 -14.59
C ARG A 363 28.19 9.70 -14.74
N VAL A 364 28.09 9.19 -15.97
CA VAL A 364 27.38 7.94 -16.31
C VAL A 364 27.82 6.73 -15.47
N PRO A 365 29.12 6.51 -15.17
CA PRO A 365 29.53 5.39 -14.32
C PRO A 365 28.90 5.40 -12.92
N GLU A 366 28.66 6.58 -12.35
CA GLU A 366 28.03 6.74 -11.05
C GLU A 366 26.51 6.52 -11.13
N ALA A 367 25.88 6.98 -12.22
CA ALA A 367 24.46 6.75 -12.47
C ALA A 367 24.11 5.24 -12.46
N ARG A 368 25.01 4.38 -12.99
CA ARG A 368 24.84 2.92 -13.02
C ARG A 368 24.93 2.25 -11.65
N GLN A 369 25.47 2.93 -10.65
CA GLN A 369 25.67 2.38 -9.30
C GLN A 369 24.49 2.70 -8.36
N ILE A 370 23.53 3.53 -8.79
CA ILE A 370 22.38 3.90 -7.97
C ILE A 370 21.47 2.67 -7.78
N PRO A 371 21.16 2.27 -6.53
CA PRO A 371 20.26 1.16 -6.27
C PRO A 371 18.85 1.40 -6.83
N GLY A 372 18.32 0.43 -7.57
CA GLY A 372 16.95 0.48 -8.09
C GLY A 372 16.74 1.38 -9.31
N VAL A 373 17.81 1.94 -9.89
CA VAL A 373 17.73 2.74 -11.10
C VAL A 373 17.31 1.91 -12.32
N ASN A 374 16.39 2.45 -13.11
CA ASN A 374 16.18 2.06 -14.49
C ASN A 374 16.98 3.02 -15.39
N LEU A 375 18.08 2.53 -15.95
CA LEU A 375 18.98 3.35 -16.75
C LEU A 375 18.34 3.86 -18.05
N GLU A 376 17.51 3.05 -18.72
CA GLU A 376 16.82 3.49 -19.95
C GLU A 376 15.93 4.71 -19.65
N GLU A 377 15.20 4.64 -18.54
CA GLU A 377 14.34 5.74 -18.07
C GLU A 377 15.16 6.96 -17.65
N ALA A 378 16.30 6.76 -16.96
CA ALA A 378 17.20 7.84 -16.59
C ALA A 378 17.77 8.60 -17.80
N TRP A 379 18.13 7.88 -18.87
CA TRP A 379 18.56 8.49 -20.13
C TRP A 379 17.44 9.27 -20.82
N ARG A 380 16.22 8.72 -20.82
CA ARG A 380 15.02 9.39 -21.34
C ARG A 380 14.76 10.71 -20.61
N ILE A 381 14.78 10.68 -19.28
CA ILE A 381 14.61 11.87 -18.43
C ILE A 381 15.75 12.87 -18.67
N ALA A 382 17.00 12.41 -18.77
CA ALA A 382 18.16 13.28 -19.01
C ALA A 382 18.01 14.09 -20.30
N ALA A 383 17.67 13.43 -21.41
CA ALA A 383 17.41 14.09 -22.68
C ALA A 383 16.19 15.01 -22.62
N HIS A 384 15.10 14.58 -21.97
CA HIS A 384 13.86 15.36 -21.88
C HIS A 384 14.05 16.66 -21.07
N ILE A 385 14.79 16.62 -19.97
CA ILE A 385 15.07 17.83 -19.18
C ILE A 385 15.91 18.84 -19.98
N LEU A 386 16.92 18.40 -20.74
CA LEU A 386 17.68 19.28 -21.63
C LEU A 386 16.79 19.87 -22.73
N TYR A 387 15.87 19.06 -23.25
CA TYR A 387 14.88 19.52 -24.23
C TYR A 387 13.98 20.62 -23.64
N LEU A 388 13.49 20.46 -22.41
CA LEU A 388 12.70 21.47 -21.70
C LEU A 388 13.50 22.76 -21.42
N ARG A 389 14.81 22.64 -21.18
CA ARG A 389 15.74 23.80 -21.09
C ARG A 389 15.99 24.49 -22.44
N ALA A 390 15.41 23.97 -23.53
CA ALA A 390 15.68 24.38 -24.90
C ALA A 390 17.14 24.20 -25.36
N ASP A 391 17.93 23.38 -24.65
CA ASP A 391 19.26 22.94 -25.10
C ASP A 391 19.09 21.72 -26.02
N PHE A 392 18.57 21.97 -27.22
CA PHE A 392 18.22 20.93 -28.17
C PHE A 392 19.44 20.14 -28.66
N ASP A 393 20.62 20.77 -28.72
CA ASP A 393 21.84 20.09 -29.17
C ASP A 393 22.36 19.12 -28.10
N ALA A 394 22.39 19.52 -26.82
CA ALA A 394 22.70 18.58 -25.75
C ALA A 394 21.63 17.48 -25.62
N ALA A 395 20.34 17.84 -25.69
CA ALA A 395 19.23 16.89 -25.67
C ALA A 395 19.37 15.83 -26.77
N ALA A 396 19.72 16.27 -27.99
CA ALA A 396 19.90 15.38 -29.13
C ALA A 396 21.11 14.44 -28.96
N ARG A 397 22.24 14.95 -28.45
CA ARG A 397 23.42 14.11 -28.16
C ARG A 397 23.12 13.05 -27.10
N VAL A 398 22.50 13.45 -25.99
CA VAL A 398 22.12 12.55 -24.90
C VAL A 398 21.09 11.52 -25.39
N GLY A 399 20.10 11.96 -26.17
CA GLY A 399 19.11 11.08 -26.79
C GLY A 399 19.73 10.06 -27.76
N ALA A 400 20.68 10.48 -28.60
CA ALA A 400 21.38 9.56 -29.50
C ALA A 400 22.19 8.50 -28.74
N GLN A 401 22.91 8.91 -27.69
CA GLN A 401 23.62 7.97 -26.80
C GLN A 401 22.68 7.03 -26.05
N ALA A 402 21.47 7.50 -25.72
CA ALA A 402 20.43 6.67 -25.13
C ALA A 402 20.01 5.56 -26.10
N VAL A 403 19.77 5.88 -27.38
CA VAL A 403 19.38 4.93 -28.43
C VAL A 403 20.45 3.88 -28.70
N GLU A 404 21.74 4.25 -28.63
CA GLU A 404 22.85 3.32 -28.78
C GLU A 404 22.89 2.29 -27.65
N GLN A 405 22.62 2.72 -26.42
CA GLN A 405 22.62 1.83 -25.24
C GLN A 405 21.31 1.04 -25.11
N PHE A 406 20.20 1.66 -25.45
CA PHE A 406 18.84 1.14 -25.31
C PHE A 406 18.07 1.39 -26.62
N PRO A 407 18.18 0.47 -27.59
CA PRO A 407 17.51 0.63 -28.87
C PRO A 407 15.98 0.65 -28.71
N SER A 408 15.39 1.84 -28.74
CA SER A 408 13.96 2.08 -28.63
C SER A 408 13.48 3.01 -29.75
N ALA A 409 12.35 2.65 -30.36
CA ALA A 409 11.72 3.48 -31.39
C ALA A 409 11.34 4.86 -30.85
N GLU A 410 10.85 4.92 -29.60
CA GLU A 410 10.47 6.17 -28.94
C GLU A 410 11.70 7.05 -28.65
N LEU A 411 12.77 6.47 -28.11
CA LEU A 411 14.02 7.21 -27.87
C LEU A 411 14.62 7.76 -29.17
N ALA A 412 14.60 6.96 -30.25
CA ALA A 412 15.09 7.38 -31.56
C ALA A 412 14.23 8.49 -32.16
N TYR A 413 12.90 8.41 -32.02
CA TYR A 413 11.99 9.45 -32.46
C TYR A 413 12.22 10.77 -31.68
N ASN A 414 12.29 10.70 -30.35
CA ASN A 414 12.55 11.87 -29.51
C ASN A 414 13.93 12.50 -29.80
N ALA A 415 14.96 11.70 -30.04
CA ALA A 415 16.27 12.18 -30.48
C ALA A 415 16.20 12.88 -31.85
N ALA A 416 15.39 12.37 -32.78
CA ALA A 416 15.15 13.02 -34.06
C ALA A 416 14.48 14.40 -33.91
N CYS A 417 13.47 14.50 -33.05
CA CYS A 417 12.82 15.77 -32.71
C CYS A 417 13.85 16.77 -32.15
N ALA A 418 14.70 16.34 -31.21
CA ALA A 418 15.76 17.17 -30.65
C ALA A 418 16.78 17.62 -31.72
N PHE A 419 17.27 16.72 -32.60
CA PHE A 419 18.18 17.10 -33.68
C PHE A 419 17.53 18.08 -34.68
N SER A 420 16.24 17.89 -35.00
CA SER A 420 15.49 18.78 -35.87
C SER A 420 15.39 20.19 -35.27
N ARG A 421 15.04 20.28 -33.98
CA ARG A 421 15.01 21.55 -33.23
C ARG A 421 16.38 22.21 -33.08
N ALA A 422 17.45 21.41 -33.04
CA ALA A 422 18.84 21.88 -33.07
C ALA A 422 19.32 22.30 -34.48
N GLY A 423 18.51 22.16 -35.53
CA GLY A 423 18.88 22.47 -36.91
C GLY A 423 19.77 21.43 -37.60
N ARG A 424 20.00 20.27 -36.97
CA ARG A 424 20.86 19.18 -37.47
C ARG A 424 20.03 18.18 -38.28
N LEU A 425 19.59 18.62 -39.45
CA LEU A 425 18.58 17.92 -40.25
C LEU A 425 19.03 16.54 -40.74
N GLU A 426 20.32 16.36 -41.05
CA GLU A 426 20.82 15.05 -41.49
C GLU A 426 20.81 14.03 -40.36
N GLU A 427 21.24 14.41 -39.16
CA GLU A 427 21.16 13.60 -37.94
C GLU A 427 19.71 13.27 -37.59
N ALA A 428 18.83 14.28 -37.68
CA ALA A 428 17.41 14.12 -37.41
C ALA A 428 16.79 13.09 -38.37
N GLN A 429 17.10 13.17 -39.66
CA GLN A 429 16.66 12.18 -40.66
C GLN A 429 17.21 10.78 -40.34
N ARG A 430 18.50 10.65 -39.99
CA ARG A 430 19.10 9.37 -39.58
C ARG A 430 18.39 8.76 -38.37
N MET A 431 18.01 9.58 -37.39
CA MET A 431 17.28 9.12 -36.20
C MET A 431 15.83 8.73 -36.52
N LEU A 432 15.15 9.41 -37.45
CA LEU A 432 13.83 8.96 -37.94
C LEU A 432 13.91 7.61 -38.67
N ASP A 433 14.91 7.42 -39.54
CA ASP A 433 15.15 6.13 -40.18
C ASP A 433 15.46 5.04 -39.14
N ARG A 434 16.21 5.39 -38.08
CA ARG A 434 16.47 4.50 -36.95
C ARG A 434 15.18 4.17 -36.19
N ALA A 435 14.33 5.15 -35.88
CA ALA A 435 13.04 4.94 -35.22
C ALA A 435 12.13 4.01 -36.04
N ALA A 436 12.07 4.20 -37.35
CA ALA A 436 11.35 3.32 -38.26
C ALA A 436 11.89 1.88 -38.21
N SER A 437 13.21 1.70 -38.26
CA SER A 437 13.84 0.36 -38.17
C SER A 437 13.58 -0.34 -36.84
N LEU A 438 13.33 0.43 -35.77
CA LEU A 438 12.99 -0.06 -34.44
C LEU A 438 11.48 -0.24 -34.23
N GLY A 439 10.67 -0.01 -35.27
CA GLY A 439 9.24 -0.28 -35.26
C GLY A 439 8.36 0.88 -34.78
N PHE A 440 8.77 2.13 -34.99
CA PHE A 440 7.89 3.29 -34.79
C PHE A 440 6.61 3.18 -35.64
N LYS A 441 5.45 3.59 -35.11
CA LYS A 441 4.14 3.40 -35.77
C LYS A 441 3.28 4.65 -35.89
N ASP A 442 3.54 5.69 -35.11
CA ASP A 442 2.64 6.86 -35.06
C ASP A 442 2.99 7.90 -36.13
N VAL A 443 2.74 7.52 -37.39
CA VAL A 443 3.06 8.34 -38.55
C VAL A 443 2.22 9.61 -38.59
N THR A 444 0.96 9.54 -38.15
CA THR A 444 0.04 10.67 -38.11
C THR A 444 0.55 11.74 -37.14
N HIS A 445 1.05 11.33 -35.97
CA HIS A 445 1.71 12.26 -35.06
C HIS A 445 2.94 12.88 -35.71
N ALA A 446 3.84 12.08 -36.27
CA ALA A 446 5.07 12.57 -36.90
C ALA A 446 4.86 13.57 -38.04
N GLU A 447 3.80 13.40 -38.83
CA GLU A 447 3.44 14.34 -39.90
C GLU A 447 3.07 15.73 -39.34
N SER A 448 2.38 15.78 -38.20
CA SER A 448 1.86 16.99 -37.55
C SER A 448 2.72 17.54 -36.40
N ASP A 449 3.78 16.82 -36.00
CA ASP A 449 4.70 17.20 -34.93
C ASP A 449 5.46 18.50 -35.24
N ALA A 450 5.28 19.52 -34.40
CA ALA A 450 5.93 20.82 -34.55
C ALA A 450 7.46 20.72 -34.49
N ASP A 451 8.01 19.71 -33.81
CA ASP A 451 9.46 19.56 -33.65
C ASP A 451 10.16 19.11 -34.92
N LEU A 452 9.42 18.45 -35.81
CA LEU A 452 9.89 18.02 -37.11
C LEU A 452 9.61 19.04 -38.22
N ALA A 453 9.12 20.23 -37.88
CA ALA A 453 8.75 21.26 -38.86
C ALA A 453 9.89 21.61 -39.84
N ALA A 454 11.14 21.64 -39.36
CA ALA A 454 12.31 21.91 -40.20
C ALA A 454 12.59 20.76 -41.19
N LEU A 455 12.31 19.50 -40.80
CA LEU A 455 12.45 18.33 -41.66
C LEU A 455 11.38 18.24 -42.73
N ARG A 456 10.17 18.79 -42.50
CA ARG A 456 9.05 18.73 -43.46
C ARG A 456 9.37 19.28 -44.84
N GLN A 457 10.34 20.19 -44.96
CA GLN A 457 10.71 20.77 -46.25
C GLN A 457 11.73 19.91 -47.01
N THR A 458 12.24 18.84 -46.40
CA THR A 458 13.28 17.99 -46.98
C THR A 458 12.69 16.84 -47.79
N ALA A 459 13.37 16.44 -48.87
CA ALA A 459 12.96 15.26 -49.64
C ALA A 459 13.01 13.97 -48.80
N GLY A 460 14.03 13.84 -47.93
CA GLY A 460 14.22 12.66 -47.08
C GLY A 460 13.06 12.39 -46.13
N PHE A 461 12.47 13.44 -45.55
CA PHE A 461 11.33 13.30 -44.65
C PHE A 461 10.07 12.85 -45.40
N HIS A 462 9.80 13.40 -46.57
CA HIS A 462 8.68 12.97 -47.41
C HIS A 462 8.84 11.51 -47.86
N ASP A 463 10.05 11.09 -48.21
CA ASP A 463 10.34 9.70 -48.54
C ASP A 463 10.13 8.77 -47.33
N TRP A 464 10.58 9.20 -46.15
CA TRP A 464 10.36 8.47 -44.90
C TRP A 464 8.87 8.31 -44.61
N LEU A 465 8.07 9.39 -44.67
CA LEU A 465 6.61 9.33 -44.47
C LEU A 465 5.94 8.35 -45.42
N ARG A 466 6.27 8.39 -46.72
CA ARG A 466 5.71 7.44 -47.71
C ARG A 466 6.05 5.99 -47.37
N ARG A 467 7.29 5.70 -46.98
CA ARG A 467 7.70 4.34 -46.56
C ARG A 467 6.90 3.87 -45.34
N MET A 468 6.74 4.74 -44.36
CA MET A 468 6.03 4.42 -43.12
C MET A 468 4.53 4.20 -43.36
N GLN A 469 3.90 5.02 -44.20
CA GLN A 469 2.48 4.86 -44.57
C GLN A 469 2.21 3.58 -45.38
N HIS A 470 3.13 3.17 -46.24
CA HIS A 470 3.02 1.90 -46.98
C HIS A 470 3.22 0.68 -46.09
N SER A 471 4.12 0.76 -45.11
CA SER A 471 4.39 -0.31 -44.13
C SER A 471 3.27 -0.49 -43.09
N ALA A 472 2.38 0.51 -42.96
CA ALA A 472 1.24 0.50 -42.03
C ALA A 472 -0.06 -0.08 -42.62
N ARG A 473 -0.09 -0.43 -43.91
CA ARG A 473 -1.23 -1.13 -44.53
C ARG A 473 -1.06 -2.65 -44.33
N PRO A 474 -2.08 -3.35 -43.80
CA PRO A 474 -2.00 -4.77 -43.44
C PRO A 474 -1.75 -5.70 -44.62
#